data_AF-A0A2P5HZE7-F1
#
_entry.id   AF-A0A2P5HZE7-F1
#
_cell.length_a   1.000
_cell.length_b   1.000
_cell.length_c   1.000
_cell.angle_alpha   90.00
_cell.angle_beta   90.00
_cell.angle_gamma   90.00
#
_symmetry.space_group_name_H-M   'P 1'
#
loop_
_entity.id
_entity.type
_entity.pdbx_description
1 polymer ?
#
loop_
_entity_poly.entity_id
_entity_poly.type
_entity_poly.pdbx_seq_one_letter_code
_entity_poly.pdbx_strand_id
1 'polypeptide(L)'
;MHIQIAYQPQPDELRSRQAPTVSRKTPARSTTDTVHRQQLLQQLQRQHQQAKQQKQDEEQQQQQQQQQQTRLAINPLKPQFHSRKCHHTYNATRHLPQAVWIRSARLSKDENDSPTVIYEVVLCYDHNRACTVTRAWDDFQKLKSGLGTWRNAPAYSSPRDVDGLQRFLCEAISNKGREIAMEFFLRRRMDDCGGS
;
A
#
# COMPACT_ATOMS: atom_id res chain seq x y z
N MET A 1 8.02 -32.03 8.13
CA MET A 1 9.48 -32.26 8.08
C MET A 1 10.00 -31.52 6.85
N HIS A 2 10.50 -30.30 7.04
CA HIS A 2 11.04 -29.45 5.97
C HIS A 2 12.44 -29.02 6.40
N ILE A 3 13.43 -29.32 5.56
CA ILE A 3 14.85 -29.07 5.79
C ILE A 3 15.17 -27.75 5.09
N GLN A 4 15.58 -26.72 5.85
CA GLN A 4 16.16 -25.49 5.32
C GLN A 4 17.68 -25.62 5.37
N ILE A 5 18.33 -25.62 4.20
CA ILE A 5 19.78 -25.56 4.05
C ILE A 5 20.14 -24.10 3.84
N ALA A 6 20.81 -23.49 4.82
CA ALA A 6 21.40 -22.16 4.70
C ALA A 6 22.78 -22.26 4.02
N TYR A 7 22.96 -21.52 2.92
CA TYR A 7 24.25 -21.41 2.23
C TYR A 7 24.96 -20.15 2.73
N GLN A 8 26.17 -20.31 3.28
CA GLN A 8 27.00 -19.23 3.78
C GLN A 8 28.25 -19.13 2.88
N PRO A 9 28.56 -17.99 2.25
CA PRO A 9 29.81 -17.84 1.50
C PRO A 9 30.97 -17.48 2.44
N GLN A 10 32.08 -18.20 2.30
CA GLN A 10 33.36 -18.02 2.99
C GLN A 10 34.17 -16.85 2.37
N PRO A 11 35.04 -16.18 3.15
CA PRO A 11 35.92 -15.13 2.66
C PRO A 11 37.19 -15.72 2.01
N ASP A 12 37.54 -15.24 0.82
CA ASP A 12 38.80 -15.53 0.15
C ASP A 12 39.98 -14.88 0.91
N GLU A 13 40.82 -15.71 1.51
CA GLU A 13 42.11 -15.30 2.06
C GLU A 13 43.17 -15.16 0.96
N LEU A 14 43.72 -13.94 0.89
CA LEU A 14 44.91 -13.55 0.16
C LEU A 14 46.12 -14.42 0.53
N ARG A 15 46.47 -15.37 -0.33
CA ARG A 15 47.76 -16.08 -0.25
C ARG A 15 48.86 -15.28 -0.94
N SER A 16 49.75 -14.75 -0.11
CA SER A 16 51.01 -14.11 -0.52
C SER A 16 51.91 -15.06 -1.30
N ARG A 17 52.39 -14.60 -2.46
CA ARG A 17 53.49 -15.21 -3.21
C ARG A 17 54.83 -14.90 -2.52
N GLN A 18 55.66 -15.92 -2.32
CA GLN A 18 57.10 -15.75 -2.17
C GLN A 18 57.81 -16.42 -3.34
N ALA A 19 58.74 -15.68 -3.96
CA ALA A 19 59.81 -16.22 -4.80
C ALA A 19 61.12 -15.49 -4.44
N PRO A 20 62.28 -16.17 -4.36
CA PRO A 20 63.51 -15.55 -3.91
C PRO A 20 64.33 -14.90 -5.03
N THR A 21 64.87 -13.74 -4.67
CA THR A 21 66.18 -13.13 -4.99
C THR A 21 67.03 -13.69 -6.12
N VAL A 22 67.30 -12.82 -7.12
CA VAL A 22 68.60 -12.77 -7.78
C VAL A 22 69.10 -11.33 -7.83
N SER A 23 70.30 -11.18 -7.28
CA SER A 23 71.06 -9.94 -7.09
C SER A 23 71.54 -9.36 -8.43
N ARG A 24 71.41 -8.03 -8.62
CA ARG A 24 72.27 -7.28 -9.54
C ARG A 24 72.34 -5.80 -9.19
N LYS A 25 73.53 -5.43 -8.70
CA LYS A 25 74.28 -4.17 -8.88
C LYS A 25 73.46 -2.89 -8.93
N THR A 26 73.51 -2.13 -7.84
CA THR A 26 73.19 -0.71 -7.75
C THR A 26 74.05 0.14 -8.68
N PRO A 27 73.46 0.91 -9.62
CA PRO A 27 74.04 2.14 -10.11
C PRO A 27 73.48 3.33 -9.30
N ALA A 28 74.26 4.41 -9.27
CA ALA A 28 73.97 5.62 -8.54
C ALA A 28 72.59 6.23 -8.90
N ARG A 29 71.87 6.63 -7.85
CA ARG A 29 70.55 7.26 -7.82
C ARG A 29 70.53 8.51 -8.70
N SER A 30 69.84 8.45 -9.84
CA SER A 30 69.52 9.62 -10.65
C SER A 30 68.39 10.41 -9.98
N THR A 31 68.63 11.68 -9.71
CA THR A 31 67.69 12.63 -9.08
C THR A 31 66.43 12.92 -9.91
N THR A 32 66.41 12.55 -11.19
CA THR A 32 65.26 12.73 -12.09
C THR A 32 64.06 11.82 -11.77
N ASP A 33 64.29 10.65 -11.16
CA ASP A 33 63.25 9.66 -10.85
C ASP A 33 62.34 10.11 -9.69
N THR A 34 62.89 10.94 -8.80
CA THR A 34 62.17 11.41 -7.60
C THR A 34 61.11 12.46 -7.96
N VAL A 35 61.43 13.34 -8.92
CA VAL A 35 60.51 14.40 -9.39
C VAL A 35 59.33 13.80 -10.16
N HIS A 36 59.60 12.83 -11.04
CA HIS A 36 58.55 12.16 -11.81
C HIS A 36 57.60 11.37 -10.89
N ARG A 37 58.14 10.67 -9.90
CA ARG A 37 57.33 9.97 -8.89
C ARG A 37 56.47 10.92 -8.06
N GLN A 38 57.00 12.08 -7.68
CA GLN A 38 56.25 13.08 -6.92
C GLN A 38 55.12 13.69 -7.75
N GLN A 39 55.37 13.93 -9.05
CA GLN A 39 54.36 14.41 -9.99
C GLN A 39 53.23 13.39 -10.23
N LEU A 40 53.57 12.10 -10.34
CA LEU A 40 52.59 11.01 -10.49
C LEU A 40 51.70 10.88 -9.25
N LEU A 41 52.28 10.96 -8.04
CA LEU A 41 51.52 10.92 -6.79
C LEU A 41 50.55 12.11 -6.69
N GLN A 42 50.98 13.30 -7.09
CA GLN A 42 50.12 14.49 -7.10
C GLN A 42 48.98 14.38 -8.12
N GLN A 43 49.21 13.70 -9.25
CA GLN A 43 48.15 13.41 -10.24
C GLN A 43 47.13 12.41 -9.71
N LEU A 44 47.59 11.32 -9.07
CA LEU A 44 46.72 10.32 -8.41
C LEU A 44 45.87 10.92 -7.30
N GLN A 45 46.43 11.87 -6.54
CA GLN A 45 45.71 12.54 -5.45
C GLN A 45 44.58 13.44 -5.98
N ARG A 46 44.82 14.13 -7.10
CA ARG A 46 43.78 14.91 -7.81
C ARG A 46 42.66 14.02 -8.36
N GLN A 47 42.99 12.88 -8.96
CA GLN A 47 41.96 11.94 -9.43
C GLN A 47 41.11 11.39 -8.29
N HIS A 48 41.71 11.06 -7.14
CA HIS A 48 40.94 10.63 -5.96
C HIS A 48 40.01 11.73 -5.42
N GLN A 49 40.44 12.99 -5.42
CA GLN A 49 39.58 14.10 -5.00
C GLN A 49 38.40 14.29 -5.96
N GLN A 50 38.64 14.22 -7.27
CA GLN A 50 37.58 14.33 -8.28
C GLN A 50 36.56 13.18 -8.17
N ALA A 51 37.01 11.94 -7.97
CA ALA A 51 36.13 10.79 -7.80
C ALA A 51 35.27 10.88 -6.52
N LYS A 52 35.83 11.44 -5.43
CA LYS A 52 35.05 11.69 -4.19
C LYS A 52 33.99 12.77 -4.39
N GLN A 53 34.32 13.83 -5.12
CA GLN A 53 33.38 14.91 -5.43
C GLN A 53 32.20 14.38 -6.26
N GLN A 54 32.50 13.62 -7.32
CA GLN A 54 31.47 13.02 -8.19
C GLN A 54 30.54 12.07 -7.41
N LYS A 55 31.07 11.22 -6.54
CA LYS A 55 30.23 10.35 -5.70
C LYS A 55 29.32 11.13 -4.75
N GLN A 56 29.80 12.23 -4.17
CA GLN A 56 28.97 13.07 -3.29
C GLN A 56 27.85 13.76 -4.07
N ASP A 57 28.13 14.24 -5.29
CA ASP A 57 27.14 14.87 -6.15
C ASP A 57 26.09 13.85 -6.64
N GLU A 58 26.50 12.62 -6.97
CA GLU A 58 25.59 11.52 -7.34
C GLU A 58 24.71 11.07 -6.15
N GLU A 59 25.27 10.97 -4.94
CA GLU A 59 24.51 10.63 -3.73
C GLU A 59 23.51 11.74 -3.36
N GLN A 60 23.89 13.02 -3.51
CA GLN A 60 22.96 14.15 -3.31
C GLN A 60 21.85 14.16 -4.37
N GLN A 61 22.15 13.89 -5.64
CA GLN A 61 21.13 13.79 -6.68
C GLN A 61 20.19 12.61 -6.44
N GLN A 62 20.70 11.45 -6.03
CA GLN A 62 19.85 10.29 -5.68
C GLN A 62 18.96 10.58 -4.47
N GLN A 63 19.47 11.25 -3.43
CA GLN A 63 18.64 11.65 -2.29
C GLN A 63 17.56 12.67 -2.68
N GLN A 64 17.86 13.64 -3.55
CA GLN A 64 16.85 14.58 -4.04
C GLN A 64 15.80 13.90 -4.91
N GLN A 65 16.18 12.95 -5.77
CA GLN A 65 15.22 12.18 -6.57
C GLN A 65 14.35 11.26 -5.70
N GLN A 66 14.90 10.61 -4.66
CA GLN A 66 14.10 9.83 -3.70
C GLN A 66 13.12 10.71 -2.90
N GLN A 67 13.52 11.91 -2.46
CA GLN A 67 12.61 12.83 -1.78
C GLN A 67 11.48 13.34 -2.70
N GLN A 68 11.74 13.52 -4.00
CA GLN A 68 10.69 13.88 -4.96
C GLN A 68 9.75 12.72 -5.29
N GLN A 69 10.25 11.47 -5.41
CA GLN A 69 9.39 10.30 -5.59
C GLN A 69 8.50 10.02 -4.36
N THR A 70 9.01 10.28 -3.14
CA THR A 70 8.21 10.12 -1.91
C THR A 70 7.08 11.15 -1.80
N ARG A 71 7.18 12.30 -2.48
CA ARG A 71 6.09 13.31 -2.54
C ARG A 71 4.94 12.94 -3.47
N LEU A 72 5.14 11.97 -4.38
CA LEU A 72 4.09 11.51 -5.32
C LEU A 72 3.45 10.19 -4.89
N ALA A 73 4.03 9.48 -3.91
CA ALA A 73 3.35 8.41 -3.21
C ALA A 73 2.39 9.02 -2.20
N ILE A 74 1.18 9.37 -2.65
CA ILE A 74 0.03 9.59 -1.78
C ILE A 74 -0.16 8.27 -1.02
N ASN A 75 0.43 8.17 0.18
CA ASN A 75 0.00 7.18 1.15
C ASN A 75 -1.51 7.36 1.27
N PRO A 76 -2.34 6.36 0.92
CA PRO A 76 -3.76 6.47 1.18
C PRO A 76 -3.89 6.58 2.71
N LEU A 77 -4.09 7.81 3.17
CA LEU A 77 -4.27 8.12 4.59
C LEU A 77 -5.40 7.22 5.06
N LYS A 78 -5.13 6.45 6.13
CA LYS A 78 -6.12 5.59 6.76
C LYS A 78 -7.43 6.37 6.88
N PRO A 79 -8.56 5.82 6.40
CA PRO A 79 -9.78 6.60 6.31
C PRO A 79 -10.15 7.21 7.67
N GLN A 80 -10.50 8.49 7.68
CA GLN A 80 -10.86 9.18 8.91
C GLN A 80 -12.19 8.63 9.41
N PHE A 81 -12.18 7.92 10.54
CA PHE A 81 -13.39 7.40 11.19
C PHE A 81 -14.06 8.55 11.97
N HIS A 82 -15.26 8.96 11.58
CA HIS A 82 -15.94 10.07 12.24
C HIS A 82 -16.80 9.61 13.42
N SER A 83 -16.79 10.42 14.49
CA SER A 83 -17.61 10.20 15.68
C SER A 83 -19.10 10.48 15.42
N ARG A 84 -19.96 10.02 16.34
CA ARG A 84 -21.44 10.19 16.35
C ARG A 84 -21.90 11.65 16.10
N LYS A 85 -21.06 12.63 16.42
CA LYS A 85 -21.36 14.08 16.25
C LYS A 85 -21.43 14.51 14.77
N CYS A 86 -20.86 13.77 13.84
CA CYS A 86 -20.83 14.11 12.41
C CYS A 86 -21.78 13.29 11.54
N HIS A 87 -22.81 12.65 12.12
CA HIS A 87 -23.69 11.72 11.38
C HIS A 87 -24.35 12.36 10.14
N HIS A 88 -24.63 13.66 10.17
CA HIS A 88 -25.20 14.41 9.05
C HIS A 88 -24.29 14.49 7.82
N THR A 89 -22.97 14.30 7.98
CA THR A 89 -21.97 14.41 6.90
C THR A 89 -22.01 13.20 5.95
N TYR A 90 -22.59 12.08 6.40
CA TYR A 90 -22.66 10.80 5.66
C TYR A 90 -24.08 10.43 5.26
N ASN A 91 -24.92 11.44 5.02
CA ASN A 91 -26.18 11.20 4.35
C ASN A 91 -25.86 11.02 2.86
N ALA A 92 -26.06 9.80 2.35
CA ALA A 92 -25.89 9.41 0.95
C ALA A 92 -26.77 10.20 -0.04
N THR A 93 -27.47 11.24 0.42
CA THR A 93 -28.30 12.17 -0.34
C THR A 93 -27.51 13.12 -1.24
N ARG A 94 -26.22 13.38 -0.97
CA ARG A 94 -25.42 14.34 -1.76
C ARG A 94 -24.30 13.72 -2.58
N HIS A 95 -23.65 12.68 -2.06
CA HIS A 95 -22.52 12.04 -2.73
C HIS A 95 -22.61 10.52 -2.57
N LEU A 96 -22.39 9.81 -3.67
CA LEU A 96 -22.24 8.36 -3.67
C LEU A 96 -20.83 7.98 -3.22
N PRO A 97 -20.66 6.82 -2.56
CA PRO A 97 -19.33 6.31 -2.29
C PRO A 97 -18.61 5.99 -3.61
N GLN A 98 -17.31 6.31 -3.67
CA GLN A 98 -16.43 5.96 -4.79
C GLN A 98 -16.09 4.47 -4.80
N ALA A 99 -16.01 3.87 -3.62
CA ALA A 99 -15.74 2.45 -3.45
C ALA A 99 -16.57 1.91 -2.30
N VAL A 100 -16.95 0.65 -2.43
CA VAL A 100 -17.71 -0.10 -1.44
C VAL A 100 -17.11 -1.48 -1.25
N TRP A 101 -17.10 -1.99 -0.02
CA TRP A 101 -16.89 -3.41 0.19
C TRP A 101 -17.52 -3.96 1.46
N ILE A 102 -17.87 -5.25 1.41
CA ILE A 102 -18.32 -6.02 2.57
C ILE A 102 -17.07 -6.50 3.30
N ARG A 103 -16.82 -5.96 4.48
CA ARG A 103 -15.66 -6.29 5.33
C ARG A 103 -15.83 -7.62 6.03
N SER A 104 -17.02 -7.87 6.57
CA SER A 104 -17.31 -9.06 7.36
C SER A 104 -18.78 -9.41 7.28
N ALA A 105 -19.08 -10.70 7.51
CA ALA A 105 -20.42 -11.22 7.69
C ALA A 105 -20.44 -12.02 9.00
N ARG A 106 -21.37 -11.71 9.90
CA ARG A 106 -21.51 -12.35 11.21
C ARG A 106 -22.96 -12.73 11.46
N LEU A 107 -23.18 -13.80 12.21
CA LEU A 107 -24.51 -14.14 12.69
C LEU A 107 -24.80 -13.28 13.92
N SER A 108 -25.87 -12.48 13.89
CA SER A 108 -26.41 -11.88 15.09
C SER A 108 -27.03 -12.99 15.93
N LYS A 109 -26.64 -13.06 17.18
CA LYS A 109 -27.21 -13.97 18.17
C LYS A 109 -28.05 -13.13 19.12
N ASP A 110 -29.13 -12.57 18.60
CA ASP A 110 -30.14 -11.97 19.46
C ASP A 110 -30.90 -13.08 20.16
N GLU A 111 -30.98 -13.04 21.49
CA GLU A 111 -31.55 -14.13 22.32
C GLU A 111 -33.04 -14.39 22.05
N ASN A 112 -33.75 -13.45 21.42
CA ASN A 112 -35.19 -13.53 21.15
C ASN A 112 -35.56 -13.69 19.67
N ASP A 113 -34.60 -13.61 18.75
CA ASP A 113 -34.87 -13.59 17.31
C ASP A 113 -34.12 -14.69 16.54
N SER A 114 -34.67 -15.05 15.39
CA SER A 114 -34.03 -15.99 14.48
C SER A 114 -32.64 -15.48 14.08
N PRO A 115 -31.62 -16.35 14.02
CA PRO A 115 -30.25 -15.93 13.74
C PRO A 115 -30.18 -15.22 12.39
N THR A 116 -29.87 -13.92 12.42
CA THR A 116 -29.83 -13.06 11.23
C THR A 116 -28.40 -12.78 10.82
N VAL A 117 -28.09 -12.89 9.53
CA VAL A 117 -26.75 -12.53 9.02
C VAL A 117 -26.65 -11.02 8.87
N ILE A 118 -25.62 -10.48 9.51
CA ILE A 118 -25.29 -9.06 9.55
C ILE A 118 -23.95 -8.83 8.83
N TYR A 119 -23.96 -7.86 7.91
CA TYR A 119 -22.82 -7.47 7.10
C TYR A 119 -22.28 -6.12 7.56
N GLU A 120 -20.96 -6.01 7.68
CA GLU A 120 -20.28 -4.74 7.83
C GLU A 120 -19.87 -4.23 6.45
N VAL A 121 -20.54 -3.19 5.97
CA VAL A 121 -20.30 -2.58 4.66
C VAL A 121 -19.49 -1.30 4.84
N VAL A 122 -18.34 -1.21 4.20
CA VAL A 122 -17.49 -0.02 4.22
C VAL A 122 -17.78 0.82 2.99
N LEU A 123 -18.07 2.10 3.22
CA LEU A 123 -18.34 3.11 2.20
C LEU A 123 -17.17 4.09 2.19
N CYS A 124 -16.49 4.24 1.05
CA CYS A 124 -15.42 5.22 0.86
C CYS A 124 -15.88 6.37 -0.02
N TYR A 125 -15.63 7.58 0.44
CA TYR A 125 -15.98 8.84 -0.22
C TYR A 125 -14.72 9.67 -0.50
N ASP A 126 -14.89 10.76 -1.22
CA ASP A 126 -13.85 11.77 -1.43
C ASP A 126 -13.22 12.27 -0.13
N HIS A 127 -12.00 12.79 -0.26
CA HIS A 127 -11.21 13.37 0.84
C HIS A 127 -10.87 12.37 1.96
N ASN A 128 -10.56 11.11 1.61
CA ASN A 128 -10.18 10.04 2.55
C ASN A 128 -11.21 9.80 3.66
N ARG A 129 -12.48 10.00 3.34
CA ARG A 129 -13.60 9.77 4.24
C ARG A 129 -14.11 8.36 4.02
N ALA A 130 -14.14 7.55 5.07
CA ALA A 130 -14.87 6.30 5.03
C ALA A 130 -15.77 6.14 6.24
N CYS A 131 -16.85 5.41 6.04
CA CYS A 131 -17.73 5.03 7.12
C CYS A 131 -18.13 3.56 6.96
N THR A 132 -18.35 2.88 8.09
CA THR A 132 -18.92 1.53 8.10
C THR A 132 -20.40 1.63 8.44
N VAL A 133 -21.24 0.95 7.67
CA VAL A 133 -22.66 0.73 7.96
C VAL A 133 -22.93 -0.75 8.13
N THR A 134 -23.92 -1.08 8.94
CA THR A 134 -24.30 -2.45 9.26
C THR A 134 -25.62 -2.77 8.58
N ARG A 135 -25.65 -3.87 7.82
CA ARG A 135 -26.83 -4.27 7.05
C ARG A 135 -27.19 -5.72 7.30
N ALA A 136 -28.48 -6.00 7.41
CA ALA A 136 -28.95 -7.38 7.46
C ALA A 136 -29.12 -7.95 6.05
N TRP A 137 -29.24 -9.27 5.95
CA TRP A 137 -29.62 -9.93 4.69
C TRP A 137 -30.89 -9.34 4.06
N ASP A 138 -31.88 -9.04 4.88
CA ASP A 138 -33.14 -8.45 4.42
C ASP A 138 -32.97 -7.06 3.82
N ASP A 139 -31.96 -6.30 4.25
CA ASP A 139 -31.66 -4.99 3.65
C ASP A 139 -31.19 -5.14 2.20
N PHE A 140 -30.43 -6.19 1.88
CA PHE A 140 -30.03 -6.50 0.51
C PHE A 140 -31.22 -6.95 -0.34
N GLN A 141 -32.11 -7.78 0.23
CA GLN A 141 -33.35 -8.18 -0.46
C GLN A 141 -34.23 -6.96 -0.78
N LYS A 142 -34.42 -6.06 0.20
CA LYS A 142 -35.15 -4.80 0.03
C LYS A 142 -34.49 -3.90 -1.01
N LEU A 143 -33.17 -3.79 -1.00
CA LEU A 143 -32.43 -3.06 -2.03
C LEU A 143 -32.71 -3.66 -3.41
N LYS A 144 -32.55 -4.98 -3.58
CA LYS A 144 -32.80 -5.67 -4.86
C LYS A 144 -34.21 -5.45 -5.38
N SER A 145 -35.23 -5.56 -4.53
CA SER A 145 -36.61 -5.28 -4.93
C SER A 145 -36.84 -3.79 -5.22
N GLY A 146 -36.18 -2.90 -4.49
CA GLY A 146 -36.33 -1.45 -4.61
C GLY A 146 -35.62 -0.84 -5.83
N LEU A 147 -34.62 -1.52 -6.40
CA LEU A 147 -33.96 -1.11 -7.65
C LEU A 147 -34.80 -1.38 -8.91
N GLY A 148 -35.99 -1.98 -8.75
CA GLY A 148 -36.91 -2.29 -9.84
C GLY A 148 -36.33 -3.29 -10.84
N THR A 149 -36.84 -3.25 -12.08
CA THR A 149 -36.39 -4.15 -13.14
C THR A 149 -34.99 -3.78 -13.61
N TRP A 150 -33.99 -4.55 -13.19
CA TRP A 150 -32.61 -4.41 -13.62
C TRP A 150 -32.15 -5.64 -14.42
N ARG A 151 -32.06 -5.48 -15.75
CA ARG A 151 -31.57 -6.54 -16.64
C ARG A 151 -30.09 -6.80 -16.34
N ASN A 152 -29.73 -8.07 -16.18
CA ASN A 152 -28.36 -8.53 -15.90
C ASN A 152 -27.80 -8.07 -14.53
N ALA A 153 -28.68 -7.80 -13.55
CA ALA A 153 -28.22 -7.55 -12.18
C ALA A 153 -27.41 -8.75 -11.67
N PRO A 154 -26.24 -8.54 -11.02
CA PRO A 154 -25.48 -9.64 -10.44
C PRO A 154 -26.35 -10.45 -9.48
N ALA A 155 -26.40 -11.75 -9.71
CA ALA A 155 -27.18 -12.66 -8.89
C ALA A 155 -26.42 -12.99 -7.61
N TYR A 156 -27.17 -13.04 -6.52
CA TYR A 156 -26.78 -13.63 -5.25
C TYR A 156 -28.03 -14.33 -4.69
N SER A 157 -27.83 -15.51 -4.12
CA SER A 157 -28.92 -16.43 -3.77
C SER A 157 -28.95 -16.83 -2.30
N SER A 158 -27.89 -16.54 -1.55
CA SER A 158 -27.74 -16.97 -0.17
C SER A 158 -27.10 -15.88 0.70
N PRO A 159 -27.45 -15.81 2.00
CA PRO A 159 -26.76 -14.95 2.96
C PRO A 159 -25.25 -15.22 3.06
N ARG A 160 -24.79 -16.41 2.64
CA ARG A 160 -23.37 -16.76 2.66
C ARG A 160 -22.60 -16.33 1.41
N ASP A 161 -23.30 -15.88 0.37
CA ASP A 161 -22.71 -15.46 -0.90
C ASP A 161 -22.20 -14.01 -0.84
N VAL A 162 -21.14 -13.79 -0.05
CA VAL A 162 -20.55 -12.47 0.15
C VAL A 162 -19.99 -11.91 -1.15
N ASP A 163 -19.39 -12.73 -2.01
CA ASP A 163 -18.82 -12.30 -3.28
C ASP A 163 -19.91 -11.90 -4.30
N GLY A 164 -21.04 -12.61 -4.31
CA GLY A 164 -22.22 -12.21 -5.09
C GLY A 164 -22.80 -10.88 -4.61
N LEU A 165 -22.94 -10.70 -3.28
CA LEU A 165 -23.39 -9.45 -2.67
C LEU A 165 -22.44 -8.28 -2.96
N GLN A 166 -21.14 -8.51 -2.87
CA GLN A 166 -20.10 -7.52 -3.17
C GLN A 166 -20.20 -7.04 -4.62
N ARG A 167 -20.25 -7.98 -5.58
CA ARG A 167 -20.40 -7.66 -7.01
C ARG A 167 -21.70 -6.91 -7.28
N PHE A 168 -22.80 -7.37 -6.71
CA PHE A 168 -24.10 -6.69 -6.81
C PHE A 168 -24.02 -5.24 -6.31
N LEU A 169 -23.43 -5.00 -5.14
CA LEU A 169 -23.38 -3.68 -4.54
C LEU A 169 -22.49 -2.70 -5.33
N CYS A 170 -21.33 -3.17 -5.82
CA CYS A 170 -20.47 -2.38 -6.71
C CYS A 170 -21.21 -1.96 -7.97
N GLU A 171 -21.87 -2.91 -8.65
CA GLU A 171 -22.64 -2.64 -9.86
C GLU A 171 -23.85 -1.74 -9.56
N ALA A 172 -24.50 -1.92 -8.42
CA ALA A 172 -25.69 -1.14 -8.06
C ALA A 172 -25.33 0.33 -7.81
N ILE A 173 -24.19 0.62 -7.19
CA ILE A 173 -23.72 2.01 -7.02
C ILE A 173 -23.44 2.65 -8.38
N SER A 174 -22.75 1.95 -9.27
CA SER A 174 -22.39 2.47 -10.60
C SER A 174 -23.60 2.71 -11.50
N ASN A 175 -24.57 1.79 -11.52
CA ASN A 175 -25.67 1.82 -12.48
C ASN A 175 -26.96 2.40 -11.90
N LYS A 176 -27.16 2.28 -10.58
CA LYS A 176 -28.40 2.56 -9.87
C LYS A 176 -28.19 3.43 -8.64
N GLY A 177 -27.05 4.12 -8.56
CA GLY A 177 -26.65 4.93 -7.40
C GLY A 177 -27.68 5.98 -6.98
N ARG A 178 -28.41 6.56 -7.95
CA ARG A 178 -29.37 7.65 -7.70
C ARG A 178 -30.79 7.17 -7.35
N GLU A 179 -31.02 5.87 -7.30
CA GLU A 179 -32.32 5.32 -6.93
C GLU A 179 -32.57 5.53 -5.44
N ILE A 180 -33.84 5.78 -5.07
CA ILE A 180 -34.25 6.02 -3.67
C ILE A 180 -33.86 4.84 -2.78
N ALA A 181 -34.01 3.61 -3.28
CA ALA A 181 -33.63 2.40 -2.54
C ALA A 181 -32.12 2.36 -2.20
N MET A 182 -31.27 2.90 -3.09
CA MET A 182 -29.84 3.02 -2.83
C MET A 182 -29.55 4.05 -1.75
N GLU A 183 -30.23 5.20 -1.76
CA GLU A 183 -30.11 6.20 -0.70
C GLU A 183 -30.43 5.58 0.67
N PHE A 184 -31.54 4.86 0.79
CA PHE A 184 -31.93 4.18 2.03
C PHE A 184 -30.92 3.12 2.45
N PHE A 185 -30.38 2.35 1.51
CA PHE A 185 -29.38 1.33 1.80
C PHE A 185 -28.06 1.93 2.28
N LEU A 186 -27.59 3.03 1.69
CA LEU A 186 -26.31 3.66 2.03
C LEU A 186 -26.41 4.58 3.26
N ARG A 187 -27.63 5.00 3.64
CA ARG A 187 -27.84 5.93 4.75
C ARG A 187 -27.47 5.32 6.10
N ARG A 188 -26.59 5.99 6.83
CA ARG A 188 -26.21 5.59 8.19
C ARG A 188 -27.42 5.63 9.14
N ARG A 189 -27.66 4.53 9.86
CA ARG A 189 -28.68 4.39 10.91
C ARG A 189 -28.08 4.74 12.29
N MET A 190 -28.93 4.94 13.30
CA MET A 190 -28.47 5.21 14.66
C MET A 190 -27.61 4.07 15.21
N ASP A 191 -27.97 2.83 14.89
CA ASP A 191 -27.25 1.63 15.34
C ASP A 191 -25.87 1.49 14.70
N ASP A 192 -25.67 2.08 13.52
CA ASP A 192 -24.36 2.14 12.85
C ASP A 192 -23.36 3.03 13.62
N CYS A 193 -23.81 3.84 14.60
CA CYS A 193 -22.98 4.80 15.31
C CYS A 193 -22.31 4.27 16.60
N GLY A 194 -22.43 2.97 16.90
CA GLY A 194 -21.67 2.30 17.95
C GLY A 194 -20.39 1.70 17.39
N GLY A 195 -19.30 2.49 17.36
CA GLY A 195 -17.97 1.90 17.22
C GLY A 195 -17.74 0.97 18.42
N SER A 196 -17.63 -0.33 18.16
CA SER A 196 -17.15 -1.31 19.14
C SER A 196 -15.67 -1.12 19.36
#